data_AF-A0A7W5QA77-F1
#
_entry.id   AF-A0A7W5QA77-F1
#
_cell.length_a   1.000
_cell.length_b   1.000
_cell.length_c   1.000
_cell.angle_alpha   90.00
_cell.angle_beta   90.00
_cell.angle_gamma   90.00
#
_symmetry.space_group_name_H-M   'P 1'
#
loop_
_entity.id
_entity.type
_entity.pdbx_description
1 polymer ?
#
loop_
_entity_poly.entity_id
_entity_poly.type
_entity_poly.pdbx_seq_one_letter_code
_entity_poly.pdbx_strand_id
1 'polypeptide(L)'
;MKSETRRIWAQLLRPFSMLADLVYPPACAACGISTAGHRGLCAECWSEIRFIERPYCEVLGLPFSHDLGAGILSAEAIANPPPFDRLRSAATHDHAVRNLVHGLKYRDRTDLAPMMAGWMLRASDGMVERCDAVIPVPLHRTRMVSRKFNQAAELARHLAKLAGKPLLPATLLRVKRTSQQVGLGVRAREDNVRGAFAVAAGRESDVFGKRIVLVDDVFTTGATVGAATRALRKAGAADITVLTFARALAETI
;
A
#
# COMPACT_ATOMS: atom_id res chain seq x y z
N MET A 1 -32.89 -18.22 -4.40
CA MET A 1 -33.44 -17.35 -3.34
C MET A 1 -32.56 -16.18 -2.88
N LYS A 2 -31.23 -16.29 -2.68
CA LYS A 2 -30.37 -15.13 -2.32
C LYS A 2 -29.99 -14.19 -3.50
N SER A 3 -30.18 -14.64 -4.74
CA SER A 3 -29.85 -13.89 -5.97
C SER A 3 -30.95 -12.92 -6.42
N GLU A 4 -32.22 -13.28 -6.23
CA GLU A 4 -33.38 -12.46 -6.63
C GLU A 4 -33.57 -11.25 -5.72
N THR A 5 -33.35 -11.41 -4.41
CA THR A 5 -33.41 -10.30 -3.45
C THR A 5 -32.37 -9.21 -3.80
N ARG A 6 -31.12 -9.57 -4.16
CA ARG A 6 -30.11 -8.59 -4.60
C ARG A 6 -30.50 -7.82 -5.87
N ARG A 7 -31.24 -8.44 -6.80
CA ARG A 7 -31.73 -7.77 -8.02
C ARG A 7 -32.85 -6.77 -7.72
N ILE A 8 -33.73 -7.09 -6.78
CA ILE A 8 -34.85 -6.21 -6.37
C ILE A 8 -34.33 -4.97 -5.64
N TRP A 9 -33.34 -5.11 -4.74
CA TRP A 9 -32.71 -3.97 -4.07
C TRP A 9 -31.91 -3.07 -5.04
N ALA A 10 -31.24 -3.65 -6.05
CA ALA A 10 -30.54 -2.89 -7.09
C ALA A 10 -31.48 -2.07 -8.00
N GLN A 11 -32.74 -2.51 -8.17
CA GLN A 11 -33.74 -1.78 -8.95
C GLN A 11 -34.37 -0.62 -8.17
N LEU A 12 -34.54 -0.75 -6.85
CA LEU A 12 -35.07 0.31 -5.98
C LEU A 12 -34.06 1.45 -5.72
N LEU A 13 -32.76 1.16 -5.75
CA LEU A 13 -31.70 2.15 -5.53
C LEU A 13 -31.25 2.89 -6.80
N ARG A 14 -31.62 2.42 -7.99
CA ARG A 14 -31.29 3.05 -9.29
C ARG A 14 -31.75 4.50 -9.45
N PRO A 15 -33.01 4.88 -9.13
CA PRO A 15 -33.43 6.27 -9.24
C PRO A 15 -32.69 7.18 -8.25
N PHE A 16 -32.35 6.67 -7.07
CA PHE A 16 -31.55 7.40 -6.08
C PHE A 16 -30.10 7.59 -6.54
N SER A 17 -29.47 6.57 -7.13
CA SER A 17 -28.14 6.72 -7.71
C SER A 17 -28.13 7.66 -8.91
N MET A 18 -29.17 7.66 -9.77
CA MET A 18 -29.26 8.61 -10.89
C MET A 18 -29.40 10.07 -10.45
N LEU A 19 -30.16 10.33 -9.37
CA LEU A 19 -30.27 11.66 -8.76
C LEU A 19 -28.97 12.07 -8.06
N ALA A 20 -28.31 11.14 -7.37
CA ALA A 20 -27.01 11.38 -6.78
C ALA A 20 -25.93 11.65 -7.85
N ASP A 21 -25.98 10.97 -8.99
CA ASP A 21 -25.05 11.14 -10.12
C ASP A 21 -25.29 12.47 -10.87
N LEU A 22 -26.50 13.03 -10.80
CA LEU A 22 -26.79 14.37 -11.33
C LEU A 22 -26.17 15.47 -10.45
N VAL A 23 -26.15 15.27 -9.13
CA VAL A 23 -25.58 16.22 -8.17
C VAL A 23 -24.07 16.00 -7.97
N TYR A 24 -23.61 14.75 -8.08
CA TYR A 24 -22.23 14.28 -7.93
C TYR A 24 -21.87 13.37 -9.11
N PRO A 25 -21.56 13.93 -10.28
CA PRO A 25 -21.22 13.13 -11.45
C PRO A 25 -20.02 12.24 -11.16
N PRO A 26 -20.05 10.97 -11.60
CA PRO A 26 -18.90 10.09 -11.51
C PRO A 26 -17.70 10.79 -12.13
N ALA A 27 -16.61 10.90 -11.36
CA ALA A 27 -15.42 11.62 -11.74
C ALA A 27 -14.19 10.73 -11.61
N CYS A 28 -13.23 10.96 -12.51
CA CYS A 28 -11.95 10.30 -12.52
C CYS A 28 -11.27 10.43 -11.16
N ALA A 29 -10.86 9.29 -10.60
CA ALA A 29 -10.19 9.21 -9.30
C ALA A 29 -8.88 10.02 -9.24
N ALA A 30 -8.21 10.25 -10.37
CA ALA A 30 -6.95 10.99 -10.46
C ALA A 30 -7.14 12.48 -10.81
N CYS A 31 -7.80 12.80 -11.94
CA CYS A 31 -7.90 14.17 -12.45
C CYS A 31 -9.26 14.87 -12.18
N GLY A 32 -10.29 14.12 -11.80
CA GLY A 32 -11.62 14.69 -11.51
C GLY A 32 -12.51 14.98 -12.73
N ILE A 33 -12.08 14.65 -13.96
CA ILE A 33 -12.93 14.74 -15.16
C ILE A 33 -14.09 13.73 -15.08
N SER A 34 -15.27 14.11 -15.57
CA SER A 34 -16.45 13.23 -15.59
C SER A 34 -16.19 11.91 -16.34
N THR A 35 -16.60 10.80 -15.73
CA THR A 35 -16.44 9.42 -16.24
C THR A 35 -17.80 8.72 -16.29
N ALA A 36 -17.90 7.62 -17.03
CA ALA A 36 -19.15 6.85 -17.14
C ALA A 36 -19.53 6.05 -15.87
N GLY A 37 -18.63 5.97 -14.88
CA GLY A 37 -18.87 5.25 -13.64
C GLY A 37 -18.03 5.77 -12.47
N HIS A 38 -18.51 5.51 -11.26
CA HIS A 38 -17.85 5.90 -10.01
C HIS A 38 -16.57 5.10 -9.78
N ARG A 39 -15.56 5.77 -9.19
CA ARG A 39 -14.27 5.14 -8.81
C ARG A 39 -13.49 4.58 -10.01
N GLY A 40 -13.75 5.10 -11.21
CA GLY A 40 -12.97 4.82 -12.41
C GLY A 40 -11.84 5.83 -12.63
N LEU A 41 -10.94 5.50 -13.55
CA LEU A 41 -10.03 6.48 -14.15
C LEU A 41 -10.54 6.81 -15.55
N CYS A 42 -10.31 8.04 -16.00
CA CYS A 42 -10.48 8.37 -17.42
C CYS A 42 -9.41 7.64 -18.25
N ALA A 43 -9.63 7.51 -19.55
CA ALA A 43 -8.72 6.82 -20.46
C ALA A 43 -7.29 7.39 -20.41
N GLU A 44 -7.16 8.72 -20.33
CA GLU A 44 -5.87 9.40 -20.23
C GLU A 44 -5.12 9.04 -18.95
N CYS A 45 -5.73 9.23 -17.77
CA CYS A 45 -5.09 8.86 -16.50
C CYS A 45 -4.82 7.36 -16.40
N TRP A 46 -5.65 6.51 -17.03
CA TRP A 46 -5.39 5.07 -17.10
C TRP A 46 -4.14 4.77 -17.93
N SER A 47 -3.99 5.43 -19.09
CA SER A 47 -2.85 5.24 -19.98
C SER A 47 -1.51 5.70 -19.40
N GLU A 48 -1.53 6.61 -18.43
CA GLU A 48 -0.34 7.08 -17.72
C GLU A 48 0.17 6.11 -16.64
N ILE A 49 -0.64 5.13 -16.22
CA ILE A 49 -0.25 4.23 -15.13
C ILE A 49 0.73 3.18 -15.64
N ARG A 50 1.92 3.20 -15.06
CA ARG A 50 2.91 2.14 -15.25
C ARG A 50 2.83 1.15 -14.10
N PHE A 51 2.11 0.06 -14.33
CA PHE A 51 2.09 -1.08 -13.41
C PHE A 51 3.46 -1.75 -13.37
N ILE A 52 3.86 -2.23 -12.19
CA ILE A 52 5.09 -3.01 -12.04
C ILE A 52 4.72 -4.49 -12.17
N GLU A 53 5.20 -5.11 -13.24
CA GLU A 53 4.96 -6.51 -13.56
C GLU A 53 6.29 -7.23 -13.79
N ARG A 54 6.26 -8.57 -13.87
CA ARG A 54 7.46 -9.36 -14.16
C ARG A 54 7.98 -9.00 -15.57
N PRO A 55 9.31 -9.03 -15.80
CA PRO A 55 10.36 -9.43 -14.87
C PRO A 55 10.76 -8.31 -13.90
N TYR A 56 10.98 -8.66 -12.63
CA TYR A 56 11.47 -7.73 -11.60
C TYR A 56 12.44 -8.43 -10.63
N CYS A 57 13.18 -7.65 -9.86
CA CYS A 57 14.03 -8.12 -8.77
C CYS A 57 13.21 -8.83 -7.71
N GLU A 58 13.60 -10.04 -7.32
CA GLU A 58 12.80 -10.85 -6.37
C GLU A 58 12.72 -10.22 -4.97
N VAL A 59 13.76 -9.51 -4.55
CA VAL A 59 13.81 -8.85 -3.23
C VAL A 59 13.23 -7.44 -3.27
N LEU A 60 13.64 -6.59 -4.22
CA LEU A 60 13.21 -5.19 -4.24
C LEU A 60 11.98 -4.91 -5.11
N GLY A 61 11.57 -5.82 -5.99
CA GLY A 61 10.48 -5.55 -6.94
C GLY A 61 10.82 -4.44 -7.94
N LEU A 62 12.11 -4.23 -8.22
CA LEU A 62 12.57 -3.32 -9.27
C LEU A 62 12.33 -3.97 -10.64
N PRO A 63 11.60 -3.33 -11.56
CA PRO A 63 11.37 -3.89 -12.89
C PRO A 63 12.68 -3.99 -13.69
N PHE A 64 12.83 -5.07 -14.44
CA PHE A 64 13.91 -5.26 -15.40
C PHE A 64 13.43 -5.01 -16.82
N SER A 65 14.34 -4.58 -17.69
CA SER A 65 14.05 -4.40 -19.12
C SER A 65 13.92 -5.72 -19.87
N HIS A 66 14.53 -6.80 -19.35
CA HIS A 66 14.54 -8.13 -19.96
C HIS A 66 14.37 -9.19 -18.88
N ASP A 67 13.85 -10.35 -19.27
CA ASP A 67 13.81 -11.51 -18.39
C ASP A 67 15.21 -12.12 -18.31
N LEU A 68 15.74 -12.14 -17.10
CA LEU A 68 17.08 -12.63 -16.79
C LEU A 68 17.02 -13.96 -16.03
N GLY A 69 15.84 -14.58 -15.94
CA GLY A 69 15.61 -15.87 -15.29
C GLY A 69 15.04 -15.77 -13.88
N ALA A 70 14.69 -16.92 -13.31
CA ALA A 70 14.11 -17.01 -11.98
C ALA A 70 15.12 -16.68 -10.87
N GLY A 71 14.67 -15.99 -9.83
CA GLY A 71 15.50 -15.70 -8.65
C GLY A 71 16.41 -14.47 -8.78
N ILE A 72 16.29 -13.68 -9.85
CA ILE A 72 17.24 -12.61 -10.08
C ILE A 72 17.10 -11.43 -9.11
N LEU A 73 18.25 -10.88 -8.72
CA LEU A 73 18.39 -9.73 -7.84
C LEU A 73 18.99 -8.55 -8.61
N SER A 74 18.51 -7.33 -8.30
CA SER A 74 19.12 -6.11 -8.81
C SER A 74 20.45 -5.83 -8.12
N ALA A 75 21.33 -5.05 -8.77
CA ALA A 75 22.58 -4.60 -8.16
C ALA A 75 22.36 -3.87 -6.82
N GLU A 76 21.27 -3.10 -6.71
CA GLU A 76 20.89 -2.45 -5.45
C GLU A 76 20.59 -3.46 -4.33
N ALA A 77 19.86 -4.54 -4.62
CA ALA A 77 19.54 -5.58 -3.65
C ALA A 77 20.78 -6.34 -3.17
N ILE A 78 21.74 -6.56 -4.07
CA ILE A 78 23.00 -7.24 -3.77
C ILE A 78 23.91 -6.33 -2.92
N ALA A 79 24.06 -5.07 -3.33
CA ALA A 79 24.95 -4.12 -2.68
C ALA A 79 24.44 -3.68 -1.30
N ASN A 80 23.12 -3.53 -1.14
CA ASN A 80 22.49 -3.08 0.09
C ASN A 80 21.25 -3.94 0.42
N PRO A 81 21.45 -5.16 0.95
CA PRO A 81 20.33 -6.06 1.28
C PRO A 81 19.36 -5.41 2.28
N PRO A 82 18.05 -5.35 1.97
CA PRO A 82 17.06 -4.78 2.88
C PRO A 82 16.76 -5.72 4.06
N PRO A 83 16.14 -5.23 5.15
CA PRO A 83 15.79 -6.06 6.31
C PRO A 83 14.54 -6.96 6.11
N PHE A 84 13.88 -6.87 4.95
CA PHE A 84 12.69 -7.65 4.58
C PHE A 84 13.04 -8.66 3.50
N ASP A 85 12.22 -9.71 3.33
CA ASP A 85 12.47 -10.74 2.31
C ASP A 85 12.13 -10.26 0.90
N ARG A 86 11.05 -9.48 0.80
CA ARG A 86 10.59 -8.98 -0.49
C ARG A 86 9.79 -7.69 -0.37
N LEU A 87 9.84 -6.89 -1.42
CA LEU A 87 9.04 -5.71 -1.65
C LEU A 87 8.30 -5.85 -2.97
N ARG A 88 7.01 -5.55 -2.95
CA ARG A 88 6.18 -5.38 -4.14
C ARG A 88 5.46 -4.04 -4.09
N SER A 89 5.28 -3.43 -5.26
CA SER A 89 4.55 -2.18 -5.43
C SER A 89 3.63 -2.31 -6.61
N ALA A 90 2.42 -1.77 -6.54
CA ALA A 90 1.46 -1.91 -7.64
C ALA A 90 1.88 -1.10 -8.88
N ALA A 91 2.41 0.11 -8.69
CA ALA A 91 2.80 0.99 -9.77
C ALA A 91 4.00 1.89 -9.42
N THR A 92 4.59 2.50 -10.43
CA THR A 92 5.55 3.59 -10.25
C THR A 92 4.84 4.86 -9.77
N HIS A 93 5.52 5.68 -8.97
CA HIS A 93 4.96 6.92 -8.40
C HIS A 93 5.02 8.09 -9.40
N ASP A 94 4.36 7.91 -10.55
CA ASP A 94 4.25 8.87 -11.65
C ASP A 94 2.97 9.73 -11.52
N HIS A 95 2.68 10.59 -12.49
CA HIS A 95 1.68 11.65 -12.39
C HIS A 95 0.27 11.18 -11.93
N ALA A 96 -0.35 10.23 -12.65
CA ALA A 96 -1.66 9.68 -12.26
C ALA A 96 -1.66 8.98 -10.89
N VAL A 97 -0.63 8.17 -10.61
CA VAL A 97 -0.47 7.43 -9.34
C VAL A 97 -0.24 8.37 -8.17
N ARG A 98 0.56 9.44 -8.38
CA ARG A 98 0.79 10.52 -7.41
C ARG A 98 -0.51 11.22 -7.05
N ASN A 99 -1.39 11.47 -8.02
CA ASN A 99 -2.70 12.07 -7.76
C ASN A 99 -3.60 11.15 -6.93
N LEU A 100 -3.61 9.84 -7.20
CA LEU A 100 -4.33 8.84 -6.39
C LEU A 100 -3.80 8.80 -4.95
N VAL A 101 -2.49 8.72 -4.77
CA VAL A 101 -1.82 8.77 -3.46
C VAL A 101 -2.16 10.07 -2.73
N HIS A 102 -2.13 11.20 -3.43
CA HIS A 102 -2.43 12.51 -2.86
C HIS A 102 -3.91 12.62 -2.46
N GLY A 103 -4.83 12.09 -3.27
CA GLY A 103 -6.25 11.98 -2.97
C GLY A 103 -6.50 11.21 -1.67
N LEU A 104 -5.85 10.06 -1.51
CA LEU A 104 -5.93 9.27 -0.29
C LEU A 104 -5.26 9.96 0.93
N LYS A 105 -4.18 10.74 0.72
CA LYS A 105 -3.45 11.40 1.81
C LYS A 105 -4.11 12.67 2.33
N TYR A 106 -4.79 13.43 1.47
CA TYR A 106 -5.16 14.83 1.77
C TYR A 106 -6.61 15.20 1.44
N ARG A 107 -7.37 14.36 0.73
CA ARG A 107 -8.76 14.69 0.31
C ARG A 107 -9.82 13.78 0.93
N ASP A 108 -9.48 13.03 1.98
CA ASP A 108 -10.37 12.06 2.64
C ASP A 108 -11.04 11.06 1.67
N ARG A 109 -10.41 10.78 0.50
CA ARG A 109 -10.92 9.90 -0.55
C ARG A 109 -10.68 8.41 -0.25
N THR A 110 -11.25 7.92 0.85
CA THR A 110 -11.20 6.50 1.25
C THR A 110 -11.93 5.59 0.25
N ASP A 111 -12.78 6.16 -0.61
CA ASP A 111 -13.44 5.47 -1.72
C ASP A 111 -12.45 4.89 -2.76
N LEU A 112 -11.21 5.39 -2.78
CA LEU A 112 -10.11 4.89 -3.62
C LEU A 112 -9.49 3.59 -3.08
N ALA A 113 -9.54 3.38 -1.76
CA ALA A 113 -8.84 2.27 -1.11
C ALA A 113 -9.24 0.88 -1.64
N PRO A 114 -10.51 0.57 -1.96
CA PRO A 114 -10.88 -0.71 -2.58
C PRO A 114 -10.17 -0.97 -3.93
N MET A 115 -10.10 0.04 -4.81
CA MET A 115 -9.46 -0.07 -6.12
C MET A 115 -7.95 -0.28 -5.94
N MET A 116 -7.32 0.57 -5.12
CA MET A 116 -5.90 0.52 -4.83
C MET A 116 -5.49 -0.82 -4.19
N ALA A 117 -6.28 -1.33 -3.24
CA ALA A 117 -6.06 -2.63 -2.63
C ALA A 117 -6.18 -3.78 -3.64
N GLY A 118 -7.09 -3.70 -4.61
CA GLY A 118 -7.19 -4.68 -5.70
C GLY A 118 -5.93 -4.72 -6.57
N TRP A 119 -5.34 -3.56 -6.87
CA TRP A 119 -4.07 -3.50 -7.61
C TRP A 119 -2.91 -4.01 -6.78
N MET A 120 -2.86 -3.68 -5.49
CA MET A 120 -1.86 -4.21 -4.56
C MET A 120 -1.96 -5.73 -4.42
N LEU A 121 -3.17 -6.29 -4.38
CA LEU A 121 -3.37 -7.74 -4.32
C LEU A 121 -2.79 -8.42 -5.56
N ARG A 122 -3.10 -7.91 -6.76
CA ARG A 122 -2.50 -8.38 -8.01
C ARG A 122 -0.96 -8.31 -7.98
N ALA A 123 -0.42 -7.18 -7.56
CA ALA A 123 1.03 -6.96 -7.51
C ALA A 123 1.73 -7.78 -6.41
N SER A 124 0.99 -8.32 -5.45
CA SER A 124 1.55 -9.10 -4.35
C SER A 124 2.13 -10.44 -4.79
N ASP A 125 1.86 -10.89 -6.03
CA ASP A 125 2.35 -12.16 -6.57
C ASP A 125 2.01 -13.35 -5.66
N GLY A 126 0.76 -13.38 -5.17
CA GLY A 126 0.26 -14.43 -4.29
C GLY A 126 0.80 -14.38 -2.85
N MET A 127 1.59 -13.36 -2.47
CA MET A 127 2.18 -13.27 -1.13
C MET A 127 1.15 -12.97 -0.04
N VAL A 128 0.10 -12.21 -0.38
CA VAL A 128 -0.97 -11.90 0.57
C VAL A 128 -1.77 -13.15 0.89
N GLU A 129 -2.05 -13.98 -0.10
CA GLU A 129 -2.77 -15.24 0.05
C GLU A 129 -1.95 -16.27 0.85
N ARG A 130 -0.63 -16.17 0.82
CA ARG A 130 0.28 -17.03 1.58
C ARG A 130 0.63 -16.50 2.97
N CYS A 131 0.31 -15.26 3.29
CA CYS A 131 0.66 -14.71 4.60
C CYS A 131 -0.24 -15.23 5.72
N ASP A 132 0.24 -15.14 6.95
CA ASP A 132 -0.51 -15.47 8.15
C ASP A 132 -1.23 -14.24 8.70
N ALA A 133 -0.70 -13.02 8.47
CA ALA A 133 -1.36 -11.76 8.83
C ALA A 133 -0.92 -10.56 7.98
N VAL A 134 -1.81 -9.57 7.89
CA VAL A 134 -1.55 -8.25 7.29
C VAL A 134 -1.40 -7.21 8.39
N ILE A 135 -0.28 -6.50 8.39
CA ILE A 135 0.02 -5.43 9.36
C ILE A 135 0.25 -4.12 8.59
N PRO A 136 -0.49 -3.03 8.87
CA PRO A 136 -0.20 -1.73 8.29
C PRO A 136 0.95 -1.02 9.01
N VAL A 137 1.74 -0.24 8.28
CA VAL A 137 2.72 0.68 8.88
C VAL A 137 1.96 1.77 9.67
N PRO A 138 2.24 1.94 10.98
CA PRO A 138 1.52 2.90 11.79
C PRO A 138 1.99 4.34 11.54
N LEU A 139 1.03 5.27 11.50
CA LEU A 139 1.30 6.70 11.63
C LEU A 139 1.49 7.08 13.10
N HIS A 140 2.27 8.14 13.33
CA HIS A 140 2.39 8.72 14.66
C HIS A 140 1.07 9.37 15.08
N ARG A 141 0.70 9.29 16.37
CA ARG A 141 -0.59 9.80 16.90
C ARG A 141 -0.91 11.24 16.49
N THR A 142 0.10 12.12 16.47
CA THR A 142 -0.08 13.52 16.04
C THR A 142 -0.45 13.67 14.56
N ARG A 143 0.01 12.78 13.68
CA ARG A 143 -0.40 12.76 12.27
C ARG A 143 -1.77 12.10 12.09
N MET A 144 -2.13 11.17 12.96
CA MET A 144 -3.47 10.56 12.96
C MET A 144 -4.54 11.61 13.25
N VAL A 145 -4.29 12.51 14.21
CA VAL A 145 -5.20 13.62 14.53
C VAL A 145 -5.34 14.59 13.35
N SER A 146 -4.25 14.93 12.66
CA SER A 146 -4.30 15.89 11.55
C SER A 146 -4.85 15.32 10.24
N ARG A 147 -4.77 13.99 10.05
CA ARG A 147 -5.18 13.30 8.81
C ARG A 147 -6.44 12.45 8.95
N LYS A 148 -7.06 12.40 10.14
CA LYS A 148 -8.27 11.65 10.52
C LYS A 148 -8.18 10.12 10.40
N PHE A 149 -7.37 9.56 9.51
CA PHE A 149 -7.16 8.11 9.32
C PHE A 149 -5.72 7.77 8.90
N ASN A 150 -5.37 6.48 9.04
CA ASN A 150 -4.11 5.91 8.56
C ASN A 150 -4.32 5.29 7.18
N GLN A 151 -3.71 5.88 6.13
CA GLN A 151 -3.83 5.43 4.74
C GLN A 151 -3.38 3.98 4.57
N ALA A 152 -2.25 3.62 5.18
CA ALA A 152 -1.75 2.25 5.15
C ALA A 152 -2.72 1.27 5.82
N ALA A 153 -3.36 1.68 6.92
CA ALA A 153 -4.36 0.85 7.59
C ALA A 153 -5.63 0.67 6.76
N GLU A 154 -6.05 1.70 6.03
CA GLU A 154 -7.23 1.62 5.17
C GLU A 154 -6.99 0.74 3.94
N LEU A 155 -5.81 0.86 3.31
CA LEU A 155 -5.38 -0.06 2.25
C LEU A 155 -5.27 -1.49 2.76
N ALA A 156 -4.62 -1.70 3.91
CA ALA A 156 -4.48 -3.00 4.54
C ALA A 156 -5.83 -3.64 4.90
N ARG A 157 -6.80 -2.85 5.37
CA ARG A 157 -8.15 -3.32 5.69
C ARG A 157 -8.87 -3.88 4.47
N HIS A 158 -8.80 -3.17 3.34
CA HIS A 158 -9.38 -3.64 2.09
C HIS A 158 -8.63 -4.85 1.54
N LEU A 159 -7.29 -4.84 1.59
CA LEU A 159 -6.46 -5.95 1.14
C LEU A 159 -6.74 -7.24 1.92
N ALA A 160 -6.73 -7.16 3.25
CA ALA A 160 -7.01 -8.28 4.15
C ALA A 160 -8.41 -8.86 3.90
N LYS A 161 -9.40 -7.98 3.67
CA LYS A 161 -10.77 -8.40 3.32
C LYS A 161 -10.83 -9.13 1.97
N LEU A 162 -10.13 -8.64 0.95
CA LEU A 162 -10.11 -9.26 -0.38
C LEU A 162 -9.45 -10.65 -0.34
N ALA A 163 -8.39 -10.81 0.44
CA ALA A 163 -7.62 -12.05 0.54
C ALA A 163 -8.11 -13.01 1.65
N GLY A 164 -9.10 -12.61 2.46
CA GLY A 164 -9.57 -13.40 3.60
C GLY A 164 -8.52 -13.59 4.70
N LYS A 165 -7.67 -12.60 4.93
CA LYS A 165 -6.56 -12.64 5.89
C LYS A 165 -6.84 -11.80 7.14
N PRO A 166 -6.28 -12.15 8.31
CA PRO A 166 -6.43 -11.33 9.50
C PRO A 166 -5.65 -10.03 9.35
N LEU A 167 -6.33 -8.92 9.66
CA LEU A 167 -5.74 -7.60 9.79
C LEU A 167 -5.36 -7.36 11.25
N LEU A 168 -4.10 -7.01 11.51
CA LEU A 168 -3.60 -6.75 12.86
C LEU A 168 -3.07 -5.30 12.98
N PRO A 169 -3.95 -4.29 13.04
CA PRO A 169 -3.56 -2.88 12.96
C PRO A 169 -2.97 -2.33 14.26
N ALA A 170 -3.14 -3.05 15.37
CA ALA A 170 -2.66 -2.66 16.70
C ALA A 170 -1.37 -3.37 17.12
N THR A 171 -0.82 -4.25 16.28
CA THR A 171 0.38 -5.03 16.60
C THR A 171 1.65 -4.21 16.48
N LEU A 172 1.77 -3.38 15.45
CA LEU A 172 2.92 -2.51 15.25
C LEU A 172 2.56 -1.08 15.69
N LEU A 173 3.37 -0.49 16.57
CA LEU A 173 3.19 0.86 17.08
C LEU A 173 4.33 1.76 16.64
N ARG A 174 4.01 3.04 16.40
CA ARG A 174 5.01 4.09 16.22
C ARG A 174 5.22 4.84 17.54
N VAL A 175 6.32 4.54 18.22
CA VAL A 175 6.61 5.01 19.59
C VAL A 175 7.39 6.34 19.63
N LYS A 176 8.08 6.70 18.55
CA LYS A 176 8.83 7.96 18.46
C LYS A 176 8.17 8.92 17.49
N ARG A 177 8.08 10.19 17.88
CA ARG A 177 7.77 11.29 16.97
C ARG A 177 8.99 11.57 16.10
N THR A 178 8.82 11.49 14.79
CA THR A 178 9.88 11.77 13.82
C THR A 178 9.58 13.10 13.12
N SER A 179 10.60 13.88 12.79
CA SER A 179 10.45 15.11 12.00
C SER A 179 9.93 14.79 10.59
N GLN A 180 9.45 15.80 9.85
CA GLN A 180 9.10 15.59 8.45
C GLN A 180 10.34 15.15 7.66
N GLN A 181 10.17 14.14 6.80
CA GLN A 181 11.26 13.60 5.97
C GLN A 181 11.47 14.39 4.66
N VAL A 182 10.60 15.38 4.39
CA VAL A 182 10.71 16.27 3.23
C VAL A 182 11.99 17.11 3.38
N GLY A 183 12.84 17.12 2.36
CA GLY A 183 14.13 17.82 2.38
C GLY A 183 15.29 17.06 3.06
N LEU A 184 15.05 15.91 3.70
CA LEU A 184 16.12 15.10 4.28
C LEU A 184 16.76 14.18 3.24
N GLY A 185 18.09 14.08 3.27
CA GLY A 185 18.86 13.06 2.53
C GLY A 185 18.66 11.65 3.12
N VAL A 186 19.12 10.61 2.40
CA VAL A 186 18.86 9.20 2.73
C VAL A 186 19.27 8.83 4.15
N ARG A 187 20.52 9.09 4.56
CA ARG A 187 21.03 8.80 5.92
C ARG A 187 20.22 9.51 7.01
N ALA A 188 19.92 10.80 6.81
CA ALA A 188 19.11 11.58 7.75
C ALA A 188 17.69 11.02 7.89
N ARG A 189 17.11 10.45 6.81
CA ARG A 189 15.82 9.78 6.89
C ARG A 189 15.89 8.49 7.70
N GLU A 190 16.96 7.72 7.58
CA GLU A 190 17.18 6.49 8.36
C GLU A 190 17.36 6.78 9.86
N ASP A 191 18.18 7.76 10.20
CA ASP A 191 18.39 8.19 11.59
C ASP A 191 17.09 8.70 12.23
N ASN A 192 16.29 9.45 11.48
CA ASN A 192 15.02 10.00 11.96
C ASN A 192 14.05 8.89 12.41
N VAL A 193 14.02 7.74 11.72
CA VAL A 193 13.11 6.62 12.04
C VAL A 193 13.74 5.51 12.88
N ARG A 194 15.02 5.63 13.25
CA ARG A 194 15.69 4.65 14.11
C ARG A 194 14.97 4.55 15.46
N GLY A 195 14.61 3.32 15.82
CA GLY A 195 13.86 3.03 17.06
C GLY A 195 12.45 3.60 17.09
N ALA A 196 11.89 4.02 15.94
CA ALA A 196 10.57 4.64 15.91
C ALA A 196 9.42 3.64 15.98
N PHE A 197 9.67 2.35 15.79
CA PHE A 197 8.66 1.30 15.75
C PHE A 197 8.93 0.21 16.79
N ALA A 198 7.86 -0.32 17.38
CA ALA A 198 7.90 -1.44 18.31
C ALA A 198 6.63 -2.29 18.15
N VAL A 199 6.73 -3.59 18.47
CA VAL A 199 5.54 -4.43 18.64
C VAL A 199 4.88 -4.06 19.97
N ALA A 200 3.55 -3.97 19.98
CA ALA A 200 2.78 -3.69 21.17
C ALA A 200 2.99 -4.80 22.22
N ALA A 201 3.13 -4.42 23.50
CA ALA A 201 3.29 -5.38 24.58
C ALA A 201 2.11 -6.36 24.62
N GLY A 202 2.40 -7.66 24.76
CA GLY A 202 1.40 -8.74 24.77
C GLY A 202 0.91 -9.17 23.38
N ARG A 203 1.49 -8.63 22.30
CA ARG A 203 1.19 -8.99 20.91
C ARG A 203 2.38 -9.63 20.20
N GLU A 204 3.36 -10.14 20.94
CA GLU A 204 4.52 -10.82 20.37
C GLU A 204 4.11 -12.07 19.59
N SER A 205 3.08 -12.78 20.06
CA SER A 205 2.47 -13.94 19.39
C SER A 205 1.74 -13.59 18.09
N ASP A 206 1.42 -12.31 17.85
CA ASP A 206 0.90 -11.85 16.56
C ASP A 206 1.97 -11.93 15.46
N VAL A 207 3.25 -11.98 15.83
CA VAL A 207 4.40 -11.84 14.91
C VAL A 207 5.31 -13.07 14.92
N PHE A 208 5.58 -13.65 16.09
CA PHE A 208 6.54 -14.73 16.24
C PHE A 208 6.22 -15.94 15.34
N GLY A 209 7.18 -16.34 14.50
CA GLY A 209 7.06 -17.47 13.59
C GLY A 209 6.13 -17.26 12.39
N LYS A 210 5.55 -16.06 12.22
CA LYS A 210 4.55 -15.78 11.18
C LYS A 210 5.13 -15.12 9.94
N ARG A 211 4.48 -15.37 8.80
CA ARG A 211 4.68 -14.69 7.52
C ARG A 211 3.77 -13.47 7.48
N ILE A 212 4.36 -12.29 7.43
CA ILE A 212 3.66 -11.02 7.57
C ILE A 212 3.70 -10.26 6.25
N VAL A 213 2.55 -9.73 5.84
CA VAL A 213 2.51 -8.66 4.83
C VAL A 213 2.46 -7.31 5.54
N LEU A 214 3.53 -6.53 5.40
CA LEU A 214 3.63 -5.16 5.88
C LEU A 214 3.17 -4.18 4.81
N VAL A 215 2.08 -3.46 5.07
CA VAL A 215 1.44 -2.56 4.09
C VAL A 215 1.82 -1.11 4.35
N ASP A 216 2.23 -0.39 3.29
CA ASP A 216 2.42 1.07 3.29
C ASP A 216 1.82 1.70 2.03
N ASP A 217 1.71 3.02 1.96
CA ASP A 217 1.19 3.70 0.76
C ASP A 217 2.25 3.83 -0.33
N VAL A 218 3.42 4.38 -0.01
CA VAL A 218 4.47 4.70 -0.98
C VAL A 218 5.83 4.28 -0.46
N PHE A 219 6.54 3.48 -1.24
CA PHE A 219 7.94 3.18 -1.02
C PHE A 219 8.82 4.26 -1.65
N THR A 220 9.68 4.90 -0.85
CA THR A 220 10.68 5.87 -1.34
C THR A 220 12.08 5.37 -1.01
N THR A 221 12.73 5.91 0.02
CA THR A 221 14.07 5.47 0.46
C THR A 221 14.04 4.19 1.30
N GLY A 222 12.86 3.61 1.53
CA GLY A 222 12.70 2.44 2.39
C GLY A 222 12.97 2.66 3.89
N ALA A 223 13.36 3.86 4.35
CA ALA A 223 13.73 4.10 5.75
C ALA A 223 12.61 3.71 6.74
N THR A 224 11.39 4.20 6.50
CA THR A 224 10.22 3.93 7.37
C THR A 224 9.89 2.44 7.41
N VAL A 225 9.75 1.82 6.25
CA VAL A 225 9.48 0.39 6.10
C VAL A 225 10.61 -0.43 6.75
N GLY A 226 11.88 -0.10 6.48
CA GLY A 226 13.02 -0.80 7.03
C GLY A 226 13.07 -0.75 8.56
N ALA A 227 12.72 0.38 9.17
CA ALA A 227 12.60 0.47 10.63
C ALA A 227 11.44 -0.36 11.19
N ALA A 228 10.27 -0.34 10.52
CA ALA A 228 9.13 -1.18 10.89
C ALA A 228 9.44 -2.67 10.77
N THR A 229 10.04 -3.09 9.65
CA THR A 229 10.50 -4.45 9.40
C THR A 229 11.50 -4.91 10.47
N ARG A 230 12.48 -4.07 10.84
CA ARG A 230 13.44 -4.39 11.91
C ARG A 230 12.74 -4.66 13.25
N ALA A 231 11.70 -3.91 13.58
CA ALA A 231 10.91 -4.16 14.79
C ALA A 231 10.17 -5.50 14.74
N LEU A 232 9.58 -5.85 13.60
CA LEU A 232 8.90 -7.13 13.39
C LEU A 232 9.87 -8.32 13.38
N ARG A 233 11.04 -8.18 12.74
CA ARG A 233 12.12 -9.19 12.77
C ARG A 233 12.60 -9.46 14.18
N LYS A 234 12.81 -8.41 14.98
CA LYS A 234 13.21 -8.54 16.38
C LYS A 234 12.16 -9.30 17.21
N ALA A 235 10.88 -9.20 16.85
CA ALA A 235 9.79 -9.96 17.47
C ALA A 235 9.63 -11.38 16.90
N GLY A 236 10.51 -11.83 16.00
CA GLY A 236 10.55 -13.21 15.50
C GLY A 236 9.71 -13.48 14.26
N ALA A 237 9.37 -12.47 13.44
CA ALA A 237 8.70 -12.70 12.16
C ALA A 237 9.54 -13.63 11.24
N ALA A 238 8.91 -14.69 10.73
CA ALA A 238 9.58 -15.68 9.87
C ALA A 238 9.83 -15.15 8.45
N ASP A 239 8.84 -14.47 7.87
CA ASP A 239 8.93 -13.85 6.55
C ASP A 239 8.19 -12.50 6.60
N ILE A 240 8.73 -11.47 5.95
CA ILE A 240 8.14 -10.15 5.82
C ILE A 240 8.14 -9.76 4.36
N THR A 241 6.94 -9.71 3.79
CA THR A 241 6.67 -9.12 2.48
C THR A 241 6.18 -7.70 2.68
N VAL A 242 6.89 -6.71 2.14
CA VAL A 242 6.42 -5.32 2.08
C VAL A 242 5.57 -5.16 0.83
N LEU A 243 4.38 -4.57 0.99
CA LEU A 243 3.48 -4.27 -0.12
C LEU A 243 3.07 -2.81 -0.08
N THR A 244 3.38 -2.07 -1.15
CA THR A 244 2.99 -0.67 -1.28
C THR A 244 2.11 -0.42 -2.50
N PHE A 245 1.34 0.66 -2.48
CA PHE A 245 0.59 1.06 -3.67
C PHE A 245 1.54 1.61 -4.74
N ALA A 246 2.46 2.49 -4.35
CA ALA A 246 3.40 3.10 -5.28
C ALA A 246 4.85 2.96 -4.83
N ARG A 247 5.78 3.06 -5.79
CA ARG A 247 7.21 3.20 -5.53
C ARG A 247 7.79 4.37 -6.33
N ALA A 248 8.57 5.21 -5.66
CA ALA A 248 9.44 6.17 -6.33
C ALA A 248 10.66 5.41 -6.88
N LEU A 249 10.83 5.44 -8.21
CA LEU A 249 12.08 5.05 -8.85
C LEU A 249 12.98 6.29 -8.90
N ALA A 250 14.26 6.12 -8.59
CA ALA A 250 15.23 7.14 -9.00
C ALA A 250 15.22 7.18 -10.53
N GLU A 251 15.13 8.36 -11.13
CA GLU A 251 15.27 8.51 -12.58
C GLU A 251 16.57 7.83 -12.98
N THR A 252 16.44 6.77 -13.78
CA THR A 252 17.58 6.15 -14.43
C THR A 252 18.00 7.16 -15.49
N ILE A 253 19.16 7.79 -15.28
CA ILE A 253 19.83 8.64 -16.26
C ILE A 253 20.14 7.79 -17.50
#